data_AF-A0A383D5A6-F1
#
_entry.id   AF-A0A383D5A6-F1
#
_cell.length_a   1.000
_cell.length_b   1.000
_cell.length_c   1.000
_cell.angle_alpha   90.00
_cell.angle_beta   90.00
_cell.angle_gamma   90.00
#
_symmetry.space_group_name_H-M   'P 1'
#
loop_
_entity.id
_entity.type
_entity.pdbx_description
1 polymer ?
#
loop_
_entity_poly.entity_id
_entity_poly.type
_entity_poly.pdbx_seq_one_letter_code
_entity_poly.pdbx_strand_id
1 'polypeptide(L)'
;KTLAAQLYSEFKAFFPENAVEYFVSYYDYYQPEAYVPSTDTFIEKDSSINEEIERLRLAATGSLISRSDVIVIASVSCIYGLGSPDDFKALSVEIAKGDEIARDAFLEKLIDGLYNRNDVELKAGRFRVRGDVVDLFPAYANNPIRIEFWGDEIEGIREIDPISGSTISELESYRVYPASQYVTTKEKVAVACKAIEKELEERVAWFEKEDLLLEAQRIRMRTEYDMEMLREIGFCN
;
A
#
# COMPACT_ATOMS: atom_id res chain seq x y z
N LYS A 1 18.14 -12.41 3.89
CA LYS A 1 16.84 -13.08 3.66
C LYS A 1 16.85 -14.52 4.20
N THR A 2 17.86 -15.35 3.90
CA THR A 2 17.92 -16.77 4.32
C THR A 2 17.77 -17.01 5.83
N LEU A 3 18.61 -16.41 6.67
CA LEU A 3 18.52 -16.58 8.14
C LEU A 3 17.18 -16.07 8.69
N ALA A 4 16.68 -14.95 8.17
CA ALA A 4 15.39 -14.39 8.59
C ALA A 4 14.24 -15.37 8.28
N ALA A 5 14.27 -16.05 7.12
CA ALA A 5 13.26 -17.04 6.77
C ALA A 5 13.30 -18.28 7.68
N GLN A 6 14.50 -18.73 8.07
CA GLN A 6 14.67 -19.82 9.04
C GLN A 6 14.06 -19.45 10.39
N LEU A 7 14.43 -18.28 10.93
CA LEU A 7 13.88 -17.78 12.19
C LEU A 7 12.36 -17.60 12.12
N TYR A 8 11.83 -17.07 11.02
CA TYR A 8 10.39 -16.96 10.83
C TYR A 8 9.69 -18.32 10.91
N SER A 9 10.24 -19.35 10.25
CA SER A 9 9.69 -20.71 10.31
C SER A 9 9.76 -21.31 11.71
N GLU A 10 10.89 -21.14 12.41
CA GLU A 10 11.07 -21.65 13.77
C GLU A 10 10.14 -20.96 14.77
N PHE A 11 10.03 -19.63 14.70
CA PHE A 11 9.16 -18.87 15.59
C PHE A 11 7.69 -19.16 15.33
N LYS A 12 7.25 -19.37 14.08
CA LYS A 12 5.89 -19.84 13.81
C LYS A 12 5.58 -21.18 14.47
N ALA A 13 6.55 -22.09 14.51
CA ALA A 13 6.38 -23.37 15.20
C ALA A 13 6.34 -23.22 16.74
N PHE A 14 7.11 -22.28 17.29
CA PHE A 14 7.10 -22.00 18.74
C PHE A 14 5.87 -21.24 19.22
N PHE A 15 5.31 -20.36 18.38
CA PHE A 15 4.22 -19.46 18.74
C PHE A 15 3.03 -19.57 17.75
N PRO A 16 2.35 -20.73 17.68
CA PRO A 16 1.31 -20.98 16.67
C PRO A 16 0.06 -20.09 16.83
N GLU A 17 -0.22 -19.61 18.03
CA GLU A 17 -1.39 -18.76 18.34
C GLU A 17 -1.08 -17.25 18.29
N ASN A 18 0.20 -16.87 18.22
CA ASN A 18 0.63 -15.47 18.15
C ASN A 18 0.87 -15.03 16.70
N ALA A 19 0.87 -13.72 16.46
CA ALA A 19 1.20 -13.18 15.15
C ALA A 19 2.72 -13.17 14.94
N VAL A 20 3.25 -14.25 14.37
CA VAL A 20 4.63 -14.29 13.88
C VAL A 20 4.65 -13.82 12.43
N GLU A 21 5.39 -12.73 12.18
CA GLU A 21 5.35 -11.96 10.94
C GLU A 21 6.74 -11.83 10.30
N TYR A 22 6.78 -11.57 8.99
CA TYR A 22 8.00 -11.51 8.21
C TYR A 22 8.16 -10.17 7.48
N PHE A 23 9.27 -9.46 7.74
CA PHE A 23 9.49 -8.11 7.24
C PHE A 23 10.89 -7.92 6.64
N VAL A 24 11.03 -8.21 5.35
CA VAL A 24 12.28 -8.01 4.61
C VAL A 24 12.04 -7.17 3.36
N SER A 25 13.10 -6.81 2.64
CA SER A 25 12.93 -6.18 1.32
C SER A 25 12.12 -7.08 0.39
N TYR A 26 11.02 -6.53 -0.09
CA TYR A 26 10.16 -7.08 -1.14
C TYR A 26 10.75 -7.04 -2.55
N TYR A 27 11.91 -6.42 -2.76
CA TYR A 27 12.55 -6.45 -4.07
C TYR A 27 13.30 -7.77 -4.28
N ASP A 28 12.99 -8.47 -5.37
CA ASP A 28 13.82 -9.56 -5.89
C ASP A 28 15.03 -9.01 -6.65
N TYR A 29 14.81 -7.91 -7.36
CA TYR A 29 15.85 -7.11 -8.00
C TYR A 29 15.59 -5.63 -7.73
N TYR A 30 16.65 -4.86 -7.47
CA TYR A 30 16.57 -3.42 -7.26
C TYR A 30 17.82 -2.73 -7.78
N GLN A 31 17.62 -1.81 -8.71
CA GLN A 31 18.60 -0.85 -9.19
C GLN A 31 18.13 0.55 -8.75
N PRO A 32 18.91 1.25 -7.91
CA PRO A 32 18.58 2.61 -7.54
C PRO A 32 18.73 3.55 -8.74
N GLU A 33 17.93 4.62 -8.74
CA GLU A 33 18.21 5.76 -9.60
C GLU A 33 19.58 6.34 -9.25
N ALA A 34 20.40 6.61 -10.25
CA ALA A 34 21.72 7.19 -10.06
C ALA A 34 22.15 8.02 -11.27
N TYR A 35 23.01 9.00 -11.03
CA TYR A 35 23.68 9.74 -12.08
C TYR A 35 25.19 9.56 -11.94
N VAL A 36 25.86 9.20 -13.03
CA VAL A 36 27.31 8.97 -13.11
C VAL A 36 27.97 10.14 -13.85
N PRO A 37 28.57 11.11 -13.15
CA PRO A 37 29.06 12.34 -13.78
C PRO A 37 30.17 12.11 -14.80
N SER A 38 31.03 11.12 -14.56
CA SER A 38 32.18 10.83 -15.42
C SER A 38 31.80 10.38 -16.84
N THR A 39 30.59 9.84 -17.00
CA THR A 39 30.08 9.34 -18.28
C THR A 39 28.80 10.04 -18.72
N ASP A 40 28.36 11.10 -17.99
CA ASP A 40 27.08 11.79 -18.19
C ASP A 40 25.92 10.78 -18.39
N THR A 41 25.88 9.76 -17.54
CA THR A 41 24.91 8.66 -17.66
C THR A 41 23.92 8.72 -16.53
N PHE A 42 22.65 8.85 -16.89
CA PHE A 42 21.54 8.64 -15.97
C PHE A 42 21.13 7.17 -16.01
N ILE A 43 21.06 6.57 -14.82
CA ILE A 43 20.64 5.19 -14.61
C ILE A 43 19.25 5.26 -14.00
N GLU A 44 18.24 4.83 -14.76
CA GLU A 44 16.87 4.77 -14.29
C GLU A 44 16.74 3.73 -13.15
N LYS A 45 15.84 4.04 -12.22
CA LYS A 45 15.39 3.07 -11.23
C LYS A 45 14.72 1.91 -11.96
N ASP A 46 15.17 0.70 -11.67
CA ASP A 46 14.54 -0.52 -12.17
C ASP A 46 14.41 -1.51 -11.00
N SER A 47 13.27 -2.19 -10.91
CA SER A 47 13.03 -3.08 -9.79
C SER A 47 11.98 -4.13 -10.12
N SER A 48 12.11 -5.29 -9.48
CA SER A 48 11.12 -6.35 -9.50
C SER A 48 10.64 -6.63 -8.08
N ILE A 49 9.32 -6.55 -7.89
CA ILE A 49 8.67 -6.74 -6.60
C ILE A 49 8.21 -8.19 -6.47
N ASN A 50 8.48 -8.78 -5.31
CA ASN A 50 7.96 -10.07 -4.90
C ASN A 50 6.63 -9.87 -4.15
N GLU A 51 5.52 -10.17 -4.80
CA GLU A 51 4.16 -9.97 -4.27
C GLU A 51 3.94 -10.70 -2.93
N GLU A 52 4.53 -11.88 -2.73
CA GLU A 52 4.39 -12.64 -1.49
C GLU A 52 5.12 -11.96 -0.33
N ILE A 53 6.32 -11.41 -0.56
CA ILE A 53 7.03 -10.64 0.48
C ILE A 53 6.28 -9.33 0.76
N GLU A 54 5.75 -8.65 -0.25
CA GLU A 54 4.94 -7.45 -0.05
C GLU A 54 3.71 -7.72 0.83
N ARG A 55 2.98 -8.79 0.52
CA ARG A 55 1.84 -9.27 1.30
C ARG A 55 2.22 -9.53 2.76
N LEU A 56 3.34 -10.22 3.00
CA LEU A 56 3.85 -10.50 4.35
C LEU A 56 4.24 -9.22 5.10
N ARG A 57 4.81 -8.23 4.41
CA ARG A 57 5.12 -6.93 5.03
C ARG A 57 3.85 -6.19 5.43
N LEU A 58 2.83 -6.19 4.57
CA LEU A 58 1.54 -5.58 4.86
C LEU A 58 0.83 -6.28 6.04
N ALA A 59 0.89 -7.61 6.08
CA ALA A 59 0.41 -8.40 7.21
C ALA A 59 1.12 -8.00 8.51
N ALA A 60 2.45 -7.87 8.50
CA ALA A 60 3.22 -7.42 9.65
C ALA A 60 2.77 -6.05 10.18
N THR A 61 2.57 -5.07 9.28
CA THR A 61 2.09 -3.74 9.65
C THR A 61 0.65 -3.76 10.20
N GLY A 62 -0.24 -4.57 9.61
CA GLY A 62 -1.60 -4.75 10.10
C GLY A 62 -1.63 -5.39 11.49
N SER A 63 -0.84 -6.44 11.71
CA SER A 63 -0.73 -7.14 13.01
C SER A 63 -0.22 -6.22 14.11
N LEU A 64 0.79 -5.39 13.86
CA LEU A 64 1.29 -4.41 14.84
C LEU A 64 0.26 -3.35 15.25
N ILE A 65 -0.77 -3.12 14.41
CA ILE A 65 -1.83 -2.14 14.67
C ILE A 65 -3.04 -2.79 15.36
N SER A 66 -3.33 -4.06 15.08
CA SER A 66 -4.50 -4.76 15.61
C SER A 66 -4.29 -5.45 16.95
N ARG A 67 -3.09 -5.93 17.25
CA ARG A 67 -2.83 -6.82 18.39
C ARG A 67 -1.47 -6.57 19.02
N SER A 68 -1.31 -6.99 20.28
CA SER A 68 -0.09 -6.75 21.07
C SER A 68 0.88 -7.95 21.08
N ASP A 69 0.43 -9.13 20.70
CA ASP A 69 1.20 -10.36 20.74
C ASP A 69 1.81 -10.69 19.36
N VAL A 70 2.68 -9.79 18.91
CA VAL A 70 3.31 -9.82 17.59
C VAL A 70 4.81 -10.01 17.71
N ILE A 71 5.37 -10.91 16.91
CA ILE A 71 6.81 -11.09 16.74
C ILE A 71 7.14 -10.85 15.27
N VAL A 72 7.92 -9.81 14.97
CA VAL A 72 8.34 -9.49 13.60
C VAL A 72 9.78 -9.92 13.39
N ILE A 73 10.00 -10.85 12.46
CA ILE A 73 11.34 -11.21 11.99
C ILE A 73 11.70 -10.32 10.82
N ALA A 74 12.63 -9.39 11.04
CA ALA A 74 12.97 -8.35 10.07
C ALA A 74 14.42 -8.37 9.59
N SER A 75 14.66 -7.86 8.39
CA SER A 75 16.00 -7.40 7.97
C SER A 75 16.18 -5.92 8.31
N VAL A 76 17.31 -5.33 7.90
CA VAL A 76 17.52 -3.86 7.92
C VAL A 76 16.43 -3.07 7.19
N SER A 77 15.50 -3.73 6.48
CA SER A 77 14.33 -3.04 5.96
C SER A 77 13.48 -2.38 7.06
N CYS A 78 13.57 -2.81 8.32
CA CYS A 78 12.81 -2.20 9.42
C CYS A 78 13.29 -0.79 9.80
N ILE A 79 14.45 -0.34 9.31
CA ILE A 79 14.95 1.03 9.51
C ILE A 79 14.74 1.92 8.27
N TYR A 80 14.11 1.40 7.21
CA TYR A 80 13.71 2.20 6.05
C TYR A 80 12.33 2.84 6.28
N GLY A 81 12.08 3.95 5.59
CA GLY A 81 10.83 4.70 5.72
C GLY A 81 9.61 3.85 5.37
N LEU A 82 8.53 4.09 6.12
CA LEU A 82 7.17 3.61 5.86
C LEU A 82 6.21 4.80 5.99
N GLY A 83 4.99 4.64 5.50
CA GLY A 83 3.92 5.61 5.75
C GLY A 83 3.64 5.77 7.25
N SER A 84 3.01 6.89 7.60
CA SER A 84 2.63 7.18 8.98
C SER A 84 1.69 6.09 9.51
N PRO A 85 1.93 5.51 10.70
CA PRO A 85 0.99 4.60 11.34
C PRO A 85 -0.40 5.23 11.55
N ASP A 86 -0.45 6.54 11.77
CA ASP A 86 -1.70 7.26 11.94
C ASP A 86 -2.46 7.39 10.63
N ASP A 87 -1.77 7.60 9.51
CA ASP A 87 -2.41 7.63 8.18
C ASP A 87 -2.90 6.24 7.77
N PHE A 88 -2.11 5.20 8.06
CA PHE A 88 -2.52 3.82 7.81
C PHE A 88 -3.75 3.42 8.62
N LYS A 89 -3.85 3.88 9.87
CA LYS A 89 -5.07 3.70 10.70
C LYS A 89 -6.24 4.53 10.18
N ALA A 90 -6.01 5.80 9.84
CA ALA A 90 -7.07 6.70 9.37
C ALA A 90 -7.70 6.23 8.04
N LEU A 91 -6.91 5.60 7.17
CA LEU A 91 -7.35 5.02 5.91
C LEU A 91 -7.82 3.56 6.04
N SER A 92 -7.83 2.99 7.24
CA SER A 92 -8.43 1.68 7.48
C SER A 92 -9.95 1.79 7.61
N VAL A 93 -10.66 0.77 7.13
CA VAL A 93 -12.12 0.70 7.17
C VAL A 93 -12.52 -0.48 8.03
N GLU A 94 -13.17 -0.21 9.14
CA GLU A 94 -13.85 -1.25 9.92
C GLU A 94 -15.27 -1.42 9.41
N ILE A 95 -15.66 -2.66 9.18
CA ILE A 95 -17.00 -3.06 8.78
C ILE A 95 -17.49 -4.18 9.70
N ALA A 96 -18.76 -4.14 10.06
CA ALA A 96 -19.45 -5.17 10.80
C ALA A 96 -20.79 -5.49 10.13
N LYS A 97 -21.28 -6.71 10.38
CA LYS A 97 -22.63 -7.09 10.00
C LYS A 97 -23.64 -6.17 10.70
N GLY A 98 -24.56 -5.62 9.93
CA GLY A 98 -25.56 -4.64 10.38
C GLY A 98 -25.08 -3.18 10.32
N ASP A 99 -23.87 -2.89 9.83
CA ASP A 99 -23.44 -1.51 9.62
C ASP A 99 -24.24 -0.84 8.50
N GLU A 100 -24.76 0.35 8.77
CA GLU A 100 -25.38 1.23 7.78
C GLU A 100 -24.30 2.01 7.01
N ILE A 101 -23.82 1.43 5.91
CA ILE A 101 -22.90 2.06 4.97
C ILE A 101 -23.35 1.79 3.53
N ALA A 102 -23.59 2.87 2.79
CA ALA A 102 -23.88 2.77 1.36
C ALA A 102 -22.72 2.10 0.63
N ARG A 103 -23.03 1.14 -0.27
CA ARG A 103 -22.03 0.39 -1.02
C ARG A 103 -21.02 1.30 -1.71
N ASP A 104 -21.50 2.34 -2.40
CA ASP A 104 -20.63 3.24 -3.16
C ASP A 104 -19.69 4.04 -2.24
N ALA A 105 -20.13 4.40 -1.03
CA ALA A 105 -19.28 5.01 -0.02
C ALA A 105 -18.22 4.02 0.51
N PHE A 106 -18.54 2.74 0.62
CA PHE A 106 -17.54 1.71 0.92
C PHE A 106 -16.50 1.58 -0.20
N LEU A 107 -16.92 1.61 -1.47
CA LEU A 107 -16.00 1.57 -2.61
C LEU A 107 -15.05 2.78 -2.66
N GLU A 108 -15.55 3.98 -2.35
CA GLU A 108 -14.71 5.19 -2.24
C GLU A 108 -13.63 5.01 -1.18
N LYS A 109 -13.97 4.47 0.00
CA LYS A 109 -12.97 4.19 1.04
C LYS A 109 -11.94 3.15 0.61
N LEU A 110 -12.33 2.13 -0.19
CA LEU A 110 -11.37 1.17 -0.75
C LEU A 110 -10.40 1.85 -1.72
N ILE A 111 -10.89 2.76 -2.57
CA ILE A 111 -10.06 3.53 -3.51
C ILE A 111 -9.09 4.44 -2.74
N ASP A 112 -9.56 5.13 -1.70
CA ASP A 112 -8.70 5.94 -0.82
C ASP A 112 -7.65 5.08 -0.09
N GLY A 113 -7.97 3.82 0.20
CA GLY A 113 -7.05 2.80 0.69
C GLY A 113 -6.15 2.18 -0.38
N LEU A 114 -6.09 2.73 -1.60
CA LEU A 114 -5.30 2.30 -2.76
C LEU A 114 -5.66 0.91 -3.32
N TYR A 115 -6.89 0.44 -3.10
CA TYR A 115 -7.39 -0.74 -3.78
C TYR A 115 -7.85 -0.43 -5.20
N ASN A 116 -7.59 -1.36 -6.12
CA ASN A 116 -7.97 -1.21 -7.51
C ASN A 116 -9.23 -2.04 -7.84
N ARG A 117 -10.20 -1.42 -8.51
CA ARG A 117 -11.36 -2.14 -9.03
C ARG A 117 -10.95 -3.00 -10.23
N ASN A 118 -11.24 -4.29 -10.19
CA ASN A 118 -11.05 -5.19 -11.33
C ASN A 118 -12.10 -6.30 -11.34
N ASP A 119 -13.13 -6.13 -12.18
CA ASP A 119 -14.27 -7.05 -12.25
C ASP A 119 -13.94 -8.39 -12.95
N VAL A 120 -12.79 -8.46 -13.65
CA VAL A 120 -12.32 -9.65 -14.38
C VAL A 120 -11.44 -10.54 -13.51
N GLU A 121 -10.42 -9.97 -12.89
CA GLU A 121 -9.40 -10.70 -12.13
C GLU A 121 -9.31 -10.20 -10.69
N LEU A 122 -9.76 -11.04 -9.75
CA LEU A 122 -9.68 -10.79 -8.32
C LEU A 122 -8.34 -11.32 -7.77
N LYS A 123 -7.44 -10.39 -7.43
CA LYS A 123 -6.12 -10.64 -6.81
C LYS A 123 -5.95 -9.70 -5.61
N ALA A 124 -4.99 -10.02 -4.74
CA ALA A 124 -4.62 -9.18 -3.60
C ALA A 124 -4.47 -7.69 -4.01
N GLY A 125 -5.03 -6.79 -3.21
CA GLY A 125 -5.05 -5.34 -3.51
C GLY A 125 -6.14 -4.93 -4.50
N ARG A 126 -7.09 -5.83 -4.84
CA ARG A 126 -8.19 -5.53 -5.76
C ARG A 126 -9.54 -5.88 -5.16
N PHE A 127 -10.58 -5.26 -5.71
CA PHE A 127 -11.98 -5.61 -5.45
C PHE A 127 -12.79 -5.67 -6.74
N ARG A 128 -13.92 -6.37 -6.69
CA ARG A 128 -14.92 -6.42 -7.77
C ARG A 128 -16.32 -6.29 -7.22
N VAL A 129 -17.25 -5.88 -8.08
CA VAL A 129 -18.65 -5.65 -7.71
C VAL A 129 -19.57 -6.49 -8.59
N ARG A 130 -20.49 -7.23 -7.98
CA ARG A 130 -21.51 -8.05 -8.64
C ARG A 130 -22.87 -7.80 -7.99
N GLY A 131 -23.61 -6.81 -8.49
CA GLY A 131 -24.86 -6.38 -7.87
C GLY A 131 -24.59 -5.82 -6.47
N ASP A 132 -25.18 -6.46 -5.46
CA ASP A 132 -25.07 -6.06 -4.06
C ASP A 132 -23.93 -6.79 -3.33
N VAL A 133 -23.07 -7.48 -4.08
CA VAL A 133 -21.91 -8.19 -3.54
C VAL A 133 -20.62 -7.48 -3.93
N VAL A 134 -19.79 -7.19 -2.94
CA VAL A 134 -18.41 -6.71 -3.13
C VAL A 134 -17.46 -7.83 -2.70
N ASP A 135 -16.71 -8.39 -3.65
CA ASP A 135 -15.59 -9.27 -3.33
C ASP A 135 -14.32 -8.43 -3.25
N LEU A 136 -13.73 -8.34 -2.08
CA LEU A 136 -12.46 -7.65 -1.80
C LEU A 136 -11.38 -8.71 -1.57
N PHE A 137 -10.22 -8.56 -2.19
CA PHE A 137 -9.04 -9.35 -1.84
C PHE A 137 -8.04 -8.45 -1.10
N PRO A 138 -8.00 -8.49 0.25
CA PRO A 138 -7.09 -7.67 1.03
C PRO A 138 -5.63 -7.92 0.64
N ALA A 139 -4.82 -6.86 0.53
CA ALA A 139 -3.44 -6.96 0.04
C ALA A 139 -2.48 -7.75 0.96
N TYR A 140 -2.93 -8.08 2.18
CA TYR A 140 -2.20 -8.83 3.20
C TYR A 140 -2.79 -10.23 3.47
N ALA A 141 -4.01 -10.48 3.00
CA ALA A 141 -4.74 -11.73 3.30
C ALA A 141 -4.38 -12.84 2.31
N ASN A 142 -4.66 -14.09 2.69
CA ASN A 142 -4.54 -15.24 1.79
C ASN A 142 -5.84 -15.48 0.99
N ASN A 143 -6.98 -15.07 1.55
CA ASN A 143 -8.29 -15.31 0.99
C ASN A 143 -9.04 -13.98 0.81
N PRO A 144 -9.88 -13.86 -0.23
CA PRO A 144 -10.79 -12.75 -0.37
C PRO A 144 -11.90 -12.76 0.68
N ILE A 145 -12.42 -11.57 0.95
CA ILE A 145 -13.59 -11.31 1.77
C ILE A 145 -14.74 -10.91 0.85
N ARG A 146 -15.87 -11.58 0.99
CA ARG A 146 -17.15 -11.23 0.36
C ARG A 146 -17.98 -10.41 1.34
N ILE A 147 -18.42 -9.24 0.91
CA ILE A 147 -19.32 -8.35 1.63
C ILE A 147 -20.63 -8.29 0.85
N GLU A 148 -21.72 -8.71 1.49
CA GLU A 148 -23.08 -8.74 0.95
C GLU A 148 -23.85 -7.55 1.51
N PHE A 149 -24.47 -6.75 0.65
CA PHE A 149 -25.24 -5.57 1.00
C PHE A 149 -26.74 -5.83 0.81
N TRP A 150 -27.56 -5.21 1.65
CA TRP A 150 -29.00 -5.06 1.46
C TRP A 150 -29.36 -3.57 1.53
N GLY A 151 -29.45 -2.93 0.37
CA GLY A 151 -29.50 -1.47 0.30
C GLY A 151 -28.22 -0.85 0.84
N ASP A 152 -28.34 -0.07 1.92
CA ASP A 152 -27.22 0.60 2.59
C ASP A 152 -26.79 -0.12 3.88
N GLU A 153 -27.15 -1.40 4.05
CA GLU A 153 -26.76 -2.22 5.22
C GLU A 153 -25.86 -3.39 4.79
N ILE A 154 -24.82 -3.69 5.58
CA ILE A 154 -24.02 -4.90 5.40
C ILE A 154 -24.78 -6.10 5.99
N GLU A 155 -25.29 -6.98 5.14
CA GLU A 155 -26.03 -8.19 5.53
C GLU A 155 -25.09 -9.32 5.97
N GLY A 156 -23.92 -9.41 5.35
CA GLY A 156 -22.99 -10.52 5.62
C GLY A 156 -21.56 -10.24 5.20
N ILE A 157 -20.62 -10.78 5.99
CA ILE A 157 -19.19 -10.75 5.69
C ILE A 157 -18.68 -12.19 5.75
N ARG A 158 -18.04 -12.66 4.68
CA ARG A 158 -17.57 -14.05 4.56
C ARG A 158 -16.16 -14.10 4.01
N GLU A 159 -15.31 -14.92 4.58
CA GLU A 159 -14.06 -15.31 3.92
C GLU A 159 -14.39 -16.37 2.87
N ILE A 160 -13.89 -16.21 1.65
CA ILE A 160 -14.18 -17.11 0.53
C ILE A 160 -12.90 -17.67 -0.09
N ASP A 161 -12.98 -18.90 -0.59
CA ASP A 161 -11.88 -19.51 -1.32
C ASP A 161 -11.68 -18.81 -2.68
N PRO A 162 -10.46 -18.37 -3.03
CA PRO A 162 -10.22 -17.54 -4.22
C PRO A 162 -10.50 -18.27 -5.55
N ILE A 163 -10.53 -19.59 -5.56
CA ILE A 163 -10.68 -20.41 -6.77
C ILE A 163 -12.14 -20.85 -6.96
N SER A 164 -12.70 -21.49 -5.93
CA SER A 164 -14.05 -22.05 -5.94
C SER A 164 -15.13 -21.00 -5.62
N GLY A 165 -14.78 -19.92 -4.92
CA GLY A 165 -15.72 -18.93 -4.42
C GLY A 165 -16.63 -19.45 -3.29
N SER A 166 -16.32 -20.61 -2.72
CA SER A 166 -17.05 -21.19 -1.60
C SER A 166 -16.72 -20.48 -0.29
N THR A 167 -17.68 -20.41 0.62
CA THR A 167 -17.47 -19.82 1.95
C THR A 167 -16.56 -20.70 2.79
N ILE A 168 -15.48 -20.11 3.30
CA ILE A 168 -14.56 -20.72 4.27
C ILE A 168 -15.08 -20.45 5.69
N SER A 169 -15.39 -19.19 5.99
CA SER A 169 -15.84 -18.76 7.31
C SER A 169 -16.78 -17.55 7.20
N GLU A 170 -17.66 -17.39 8.19
CA GLU A 170 -18.48 -16.19 8.37
C GLU A 170 -17.84 -15.29 9.43
N LEU A 171 -17.87 -13.98 9.20
CA LEU A 171 -17.23 -12.98 10.05
C LEU A 171 -18.28 -11.99 10.54
N GLU A 172 -18.26 -11.69 11.84
CA GLU A 172 -19.13 -10.65 12.42
C GLU A 172 -18.61 -9.24 12.09
N SER A 173 -17.29 -9.09 11.97
CA SER A 173 -16.63 -7.86 11.57
C SER A 173 -15.31 -8.12 10.88
N TYR A 174 -14.84 -7.14 10.12
CA TYR A 174 -13.55 -7.16 9.46
C TYR A 174 -12.97 -5.74 9.38
N ARG A 175 -11.69 -5.59 9.67
CA ARG A 175 -10.97 -4.35 9.42
C ARG A 175 -10.12 -4.48 8.16
N VAL A 176 -10.47 -3.68 7.16
CA VAL A 176 -9.75 -3.52 5.91
C VAL A 176 -8.63 -2.51 6.12
N TYR A 177 -7.37 -2.94 6.02
CA TYR A 177 -6.22 -2.03 5.99
C TYR A 177 -5.93 -1.57 4.56
N PRO A 178 -5.25 -0.42 4.37
CA PRO A 178 -4.85 0.01 3.04
C PRO A 178 -4.00 -1.03 2.28
N ALA A 179 -4.10 -1.02 0.95
CA ALA A 179 -3.40 -1.94 0.06
C ALA A 179 -1.89 -1.67 -0.06
N SER A 180 -1.39 -0.58 0.53
CA SER A 180 0.02 -0.18 0.51
C SER A 180 0.46 0.35 1.87
N GLN A 181 1.75 0.21 2.16
CA GLN A 181 2.38 0.77 3.36
C GLN A 181 2.70 2.26 3.21
N TYR A 182 2.66 2.78 1.98
CA TYR A 182 2.97 4.16 1.64
C TYR A 182 1.67 4.87 1.25
N VAL A 183 0.86 5.14 2.26
CA VAL A 183 -0.43 5.82 2.11
C VAL A 183 -0.36 7.20 2.74
N THR A 184 -1.04 8.15 2.12
CA THR A 184 -1.12 9.54 2.56
C THR A 184 -2.46 10.11 2.14
N THR A 185 -3.06 10.95 2.98
CA THR A 185 -4.37 11.53 2.68
C THR A 185 -4.28 12.60 1.59
N LYS A 186 -5.35 12.78 0.82
CA LYS A 186 -5.42 13.77 -0.28
C LYS A 186 -5.12 15.19 0.21
N GLU A 187 -5.54 15.53 1.43
CA GLU A 187 -5.28 16.83 2.05
C GLU A 187 -3.79 17.05 2.29
N LYS A 188 -3.09 16.03 2.79
CA LYS A 188 -1.64 16.09 3.03
C LYS A 188 -0.88 16.20 1.72
N VAL A 189 -1.28 15.46 0.69
CA VAL A 189 -0.69 15.57 -0.67
C VAL A 189 -0.86 16.99 -1.21
N ALA A 190 -2.06 17.58 -1.10
CA ALA A 190 -2.31 18.94 -1.59
C ALA A 190 -1.43 20.00 -0.88
N VAL A 191 -1.22 19.86 0.44
CA VAL A 191 -0.31 20.73 1.19
C VAL A 191 1.15 20.50 0.78
N ALA A 192 1.56 19.24 0.62
CA ALA A 192 2.92 18.88 0.21
C ALA A 192 3.25 19.42 -1.19
N CYS A 193 2.34 19.30 -2.17
CA CYS A 193 2.55 19.82 -3.52
C CYS A 193 2.83 21.33 -3.53
N LYS A 194 2.18 22.12 -2.68
CA LYS A 194 2.45 23.57 -2.57
C LYS A 194 3.84 23.85 -1.99
N ALA A 195 4.29 23.04 -1.04
CA ALA A 195 5.62 23.17 -0.47
C ALA A 195 6.71 22.77 -1.49
N ILE A 196 6.49 21.69 -2.23
CA ILE A 196 7.38 21.22 -3.30
C ILE A 196 7.49 22.28 -4.41
N GLU A 197 6.37 22.84 -4.85
CA GLU A 197 6.33 23.90 -5.87
C GLU A 197 7.15 25.13 -5.45
N LYS A 198 7.01 25.55 -4.20
CA LYS A 198 7.82 26.63 -3.63
C LYS A 198 9.31 26.29 -3.60
N GLU A 199 9.68 25.10 -3.12
CA GLU A 199 11.08 24.68 -3.08
C GLU A 199 11.67 24.55 -4.50
N LEU A 200 10.87 24.10 -5.47
CA LEU A 200 11.26 24.02 -6.87
C LEU A 200 11.58 25.41 -7.43
N GLU A 201 10.72 26.40 -7.21
CA GLU A 201 10.96 27.79 -7.64
C GLU A 201 12.27 28.34 -7.06
N GLU A 202 12.49 28.16 -5.75
CA GLU A 202 13.71 28.58 -5.06
C GLU A 202 14.96 27.88 -5.63
N ARG A 203 14.86 26.57 -5.89
CA ARG A 203 15.96 25.76 -6.39
C ARG A 203 16.31 26.07 -7.84
N VAL A 204 15.31 26.28 -8.70
CA VAL A 204 15.51 26.65 -10.09
C VAL A 204 16.16 28.03 -10.18
N ALA A 205 15.68 29.01 -9.42
CA ALA A 205 16.30 30.33 -9.37
C ALA A 205 17.77 30.29 -8.91
N TRP A 206 18.11 29.40 -7.98
CA TRP A 206 19.49 29.17 -7.58
C TRP A 206 20.34 28.61 -8.73
N PHE A 207 19.90 27.57 -9.42
CA PHE A 207 20.62 27.01 -10.57
C PHE A 207 20.82 28.03 -11.70
N GLU A 208 19.78 28.81 -12.03
CA GLU A 208 19.85 29.86 -13.05
C GLU A 208 20.86 30.96 -12.67
N LYS A 209 20.93 31.33 -11.38
CA LYS A 209 21.91 32.31 -10.88
C LYS A 209 23.36 31.82 -10.96
N GLU A 210 23.57 30.52 -10.82
CA GLU A 210 24.89 29.87 -10.92
C GLU A 210 25.24 29.45 -12.37
N ASP A 211 24.47 29.92 -13.37
CA ASP A 211 24.61 29.57 -14.79
C ASP A 211 24.46 28.05 -15.11
N LEU A 212 23.83 27.29 -14.20
CA LEU A 212 23.55 25.84 -14.33
C LEU A 212 22.19 25.60 -15.01
N LEU A 213 22.06 26.08 -16.24
CA LEU A 213 20.79 26.13 -16.97
C LEU A 213 20.21 24.75 -17.32
N LEU A 214 21.08 23.76 -17.55
CA LEU A 214 20.63 22.40 -17.90
C LEU A 214 20.05 21.68 -16.67
N GLU A 215 20.67 21.83 -15.51
CA GLU A 215 20.20 21.31 -14.23
C GLU A 215 18.86 21.96 -13.83
N ALA A 216 18.75 23.29 -14.00
CA ALA A 216 17.52 24.05 -13.80
C ALA A 216 16.36 23.49 -14.64
N GLN A 217 16.61 23.24 -15.93
CA GLN A 217 15.61 22.67 -16.83
C GLN A 217 15.25 21.23 -16.43
N ARG A 218 16.23 20.38 -16.11
CA ARG A 218 16.01 18.97 -15.74
C ARG A 218 15.15 18.84 -14.47
N ILE A 219 15.48 19.58 -13.40
CA ILE A 219 14.73 19.50 -12.14
C ILE A 219 13.30 20.03 -12.33
N ARG A 220 13.11 21.13 -13.05
CA ARG A 220 11.80 21.69 -13.35
C ARG A 220 10.90 20.68 -14.05
N MET A 221 11.35 20.13 -15.18
CA MET A 221 10.54 19.21 -15.97
C MET A 221 10.15 17.95 -15.18
N ARG A 222 11.10 17.34 -14.44
CA ARG A 222 10.81 16.12 -13.68
C ARG A 222 9.84 16.42 -12.54
N THR A 223 10.10 17.44 -11.73
CA THR A 223 9.27 17.76 -10.56
C THR A 223 7.86 18.21 -10.95
N GLU A 224 7.70 18.99 -12.03
CA GLU A 224 6.37 19.41 -12.52
C GLU A 224 5.52 18.20 -12.96
N TYR A 225 6.13 17.26 -13.70
CA TYR A 225 5.46 16.01 -14.10
C TYR A 225 5.06 15.15 -12.89
N ASP A 226 5.95 14.97 -11.92
CA ASP A 226 5.66 14.18 -10.72
C ASP A 226 4.55 14.84 -9.88
N MET A 227 4.54 16.17 -9.78
CA MET A 227 3.47 16.91 -9.10
C MET A 227 2.11 16.78 -9.80
N GLU A 228 2.08 16.74 -11.14
CA GLU A 228 0.86 16.50 -11.89
C GLU A 228 0.31 15.09 -11.59
N MET A 229 1.16 14.07 -11.64
CA MET A 229 0.81 12.70 -11.29
C MET A 229 0.31 12.56 -9.84
N LEU A 230 0.94 13.25 -8.88
CA LEU A 230 0.49 13.29 -7.49
C LEU A 230 -0.89 13.94 -7.33
N ARG A 231 -1.20 14.99 -8.11
CA ARG A 231 -2.49 15.69 -8.04
C ARG A 231 -3.61 14.86 -8.66
N GLU A 232 -3.35 14.17 -9.77
CA GLU A 232 -4.36 13.39 -10.47
C GLU A 232 -4.59 11.99 -9.88
N ILE A 233 -3.50 11.30 -9.55
CA ILE A 233 -3.51 9.87 -9.21
C ILE A 233 -3.17 9.64 -7.74
N GLY A 234 -2.57 10.62 -7.05
CA GLY A 234 -2.12 10.47 -5.66
C GLY A 234 -0.78 9.73 -5.51
N PHE A 235 -0.12 9.41 -6.63
CA PHE A 235 1.11 8.64 -6.67
C PHE A 235 1.96 9.00 -7.90
N CYS A 236 3.29 9.00 -7.76
CA CYS A 236 4.28 9.15 -8.83
C CYS A 236 5.46 8.17 -8.59
N ASN A 237 6.22 7.84 -9.64
CA ASN A 237 7.37 6.91 -9.57
C ASN A 237 8.56 7.46 -10.35
#